data_AF-A0A6A6W5D3-F1
#
_entry.id   AF-A0A6A6W5D3-F1
#
_cell.length_a   1.000
_cell.length_b   1.000
_cell.length_c   1.000
_cell.angle_alpha   90.00
_cell.angle_beta   90.00
_cell.angle_gamma   90.00
#
_symmetry.space_group_name_H-M   'P 1'
#
loop_
_entity.id
_entity.type
_entity.pdbx_description
1 polymer ?
#
loop_
_entity_poly.entity_id
_entity_poly.type
_entity_poly.pdbx_seq_one_letter_code
_entity_poly.pdbx_strand_id
1 'polypeptide(L)'
;MADTAPANAQVPQQQAAQIQPCKYKTGKTLGAGSYSVVKECVHIDTGRYYAAKVINKRLMAGREHMVRNEIAVLKKVSMGHRNILTLVDYFETMNNLYLVTDLALGGELFDRICRKGSYYETDAADLVRATLSAVAYLHDHGIVHRDLKPENLLFRTPEDNADLLIADFGLSRIMDEEQFHVLTTTCGTPGYMAPEIFKKTGHGKPVDIWAIGVITYFLLCGYTPFDRDSNLEEMQAILVADYSFTPLEYWRGVSNSAREFIKRCLTIIPSERMTSHEALSHPWIADTPVKEGEDLLPTVKKNFNARRTLHAAIDTIRAINQLRAGGGAAMIHDGASARDPAKIVENSRPVDEDVMELDSRGNGRGQTEEMIREQERRIRETQAGLWGQRR
;
A
#
# COMPACT_ATOMS: atom_id res chain seq x y z
N MET A 1 -13.97 23.77 -67.89
CA MET A 1 -14.27 22.55 -67.10
C MET A 1 -13.77 22.79 -65.70
N ALA A 2 -14.60 22.46 -64.72
CA ALA A 2 -14.61 23.03 -63.38
C ALA A 2 -13.44 22.61 -62.49
N ASP A 3 -12.95 23.58 -61.73
CA ASP A 3 -11.95 23.46 -60.67
C ASP A 3 -12.71 23.19 -59.36
N THR A 4 -12.64 21.96 -58.85
CA THR A 4 -13.34 21.55 -57.62
C THR A 4 -12.42 21.70 -56.41
N ALA A 5 -12.71 22.69 -55.56
CA ALA A 5 -12.09 22.88 -54.26
C ALA A 5 -12.36 21.70 -53.30
N PRO A 6 -11.41 21.34 -52.41
CA PRO A 6 -11.62 20.28 -51.45
C PRO A 6 -12.46 20.75 -50.25
N ALA A 7 -13.31 19.84 -49.77
CA ALA A 7 -14.22 20.04 -48.66
C ALA A 7 -13.47 20.27 -47.33
N ASN A 8 -13.92 21.28 -46.57
CA ASN A 8 -13.49 21.58 -45.20
C ASN A 8 -13.73 20.37 -44.29
N ALA A 9 -12.65 19.68 -43.89
CA ALA A 9 -12.67 18.76 -42.77
C ALA A 9 -12.76 19.59 -41.46
N GLN A 10 -13.91 19.54 -40.80
CA GLN A 10 -14.10 20.14 -39.49
C GLN A 10 -13.25 19.38 -38.45
N VAL A 11 -12.25 20.08 -37.90
CA VAL A 11 -11.46 19.61 -36.76
C VAL A 11 -12.38 19.53 -35.54
N PRO A 12 -12.42 18.41 -34.79
CA PRO A 12 -13.22 18.34 -33.57
C PRO A 12 -12.73 19.37 -32.56
N GLN A 13 -13.60 20.32 -32.18
CA GLN A 13 -13.31 21.26 -31.09
C GLN A 13 -13.15 20.48 -29.79
N GLN A 14 -11.93 20.47 -29.23
CA GLN A 14 -11.70 20.02 -27.86
C GLN A 14 -12.50 20.94 -26.93
N GLN A 15 -13.51 20.38 -26.25
CA GLN A 15 -14.23 21.10 -25.21
C GLN A 15 -13.23 21.59 -24.14
N ALA A 16 -13.22 22.90 -23.89
CA ALA A 16 -12.37 23.49 -22.86
C ALA A 16 -12.75 22.92 -21.49
N ALA A 17 -11.74 22.52 -20.70
CA ALA A 17 -11.94 21.98 -19.37
C ALA A 17 -12.68 23.02 -18.49
N GLN A 18 -13.82 22.62 -17.91
CA GLN A 18 -14.60 23.48 -17.02
C GLN A 18 -13.87 23.65 -15.68
N ILE A 19 -13.49 24.88 -15.37
CA ILE A 19 -12.94 25.22 -14.05
C ILE A 19 -14.08 25.23 -13.04
N GLN A 20 -13.94 24.46 -11.96
CA GLN A 20 -14.92 24.38 -10.88
C GLN A 20 -14.28 24.77 -9.54
N PRO A 21 -15.05 25.32 -8.58
CA PRO A 21 -14.58 25.51 -7.21
C PRO A 21 -14.12 24.20 -6.59
N CYS A 22 -13.01 24.23 -5.85
CA CYS A 22 -12.50 23.04 -5.16
C CYS A 22 -13.46 22.64 -4.04
N LYS A 23 -13.93 21.38 -4.07
CA LYS A 23 -14.86 20.81 -3.07
C LYS A 23 -14.16 20.30 -1.81
N TYR A 24 -12.83 20.23 -1.81
CA TYR A 24 -12.05 19.64 -0.73
C TYR A 24 -11.05 20.62 -0.13
N LYS A 25 -10.88 20.54 1.18
CA LYS A 25 -9.82 21.21 1.92
C LYS A 25 -8.81 20.16 2.40
N THR A 26 -7.55 20.28 1.99
CA THR A 26 -6.48 19.36 2.41
C THR A 26 -5.96 19.69 3.81
N GLY A 27 -5.66 18.66 4.59
CA GLY A 27 -5.08 18.72 5.93
C GLY A 27 -3.68 18.12 5.98
N LYS A 28 -3.41 17.33 7.02
CA LYS A 28 -2.10 16.74 7.32
C LYS A 28 -1.67 15.72 6.26
N THR A 29 -0.36 15.51 6.14
CA THR A 29 0.21 14.47 5.29
C THR A 29 0.06 13.11 5.98
N LEU A 30 -0.47 12.13 5.26
CA LEU A 30 -0.63 10.75 5.70
C LEU A 30 0.52 9.85 5.19
N GLY A 31 1.07 10.18 4.02
CA GLY A 31 2.19 9.45 3.43
C GLY A 31 2.83 10.21 2.27
N ALA A 32 4.06 9.85 1.93
CA ALA A 32 4.81 10.44 0.82
C ALA A 32 5.45 9.35 -0.03
N GLY A 33 5.27 9.45 -1.34
CA GLY A 33 5.91 8.59 -2.34
C GLY A 33 6.79 9.42 -3.28
N SER A 34 7.44 8.77 -4.24
CA SER A 34 8.41 9.41 -5.14
C SER A 34 7.82 10.52 -6.00
N TYR A 35 6.54 10.41 -6.38
CA TYR A 35 5.87 11.35 -7.30
C TYR A 35 4.55 11.91 -6.74
N SER A 36 4.19 11.50 -5.52
CA SER A 36 2.90 11.83 -4.92
C SER A 36 2.98 11.99 -3.42
N VAL A 37 2.08 12.79 -2.86
CA VAL A 37 1.87 12.92 -1.42
C VAL A 37 0.42 12.60 -1.12
N VAL A 38 0.17 11.72 -0.15
CA VAL A 38 -1.17 11.41 0.34
C VAL A 38 -1.47 12.34 1.51
N LYS A 39 -2.56 13.08 1.42
CA LYS A 39 -3.02 14.00 2.47
C LYS A 39 -4.41 13.63 2.93
N GLU A 40 -4.68 13.86 4.20
CA GLU A 40 -6.07 13.91 4.68
C GLU A 40 -6.78 15.07 3.98
N CYS A 41 -8.05 14.91 3.65
CA CYS A 41 -8.88 16.02 3.18
C CYS A 41 -10.31 15.90 3.68
N VAL A 42 -11.00 17.03 3.73
CA VAL A 42 -12.41 17.11 4.12
C VAL A 42 -13.22 17.71 2.97
N HIS A 43 -14.36 17.10 2.64
CA HIS A 43 -15.29 17.67 1.69
C HIS A 43 -16.03 18.85 2.36
N ILE A 44 -15.97 20.02 1.75
CA ILE A 44 -16.38 21.29 2.37
C ILE A 44 -17.87 21.28 2.73
N ASP A 45 -18.72 20.80 1.81
CA ASP A 45 -20.17 20.84 2.04
C ASP A 45 -20.68 19.77 3.00
N THR A 46 -20.06 18.59 3.03
CA THR A 46 -20.55 17.43 3.81
C THR A 46 -19.81 17.25 5.13
N GLY A 47 -18.64 17.87 5.29
CA GLY A 47 -17.76 17.66 6.44
C GLY A 47 -17.12 16.27 6.51
N ARG A 48 -17.29 15.42 5.49
CA ARG A 48 -16.76 14.05 5.48
C ARG A 48 -15.28 14.01 5.13
N TYR A 49 -14.54 13.17 5.84
CA TYR A 49 -13.09 13.00 5.69
C TYR A 49 -12.74 11.92 4.67
N TYR A 50 -11.64 12.15 3.95
CA TYR A 50 -11.12 11.34 2.85
C TYR A 50 -9.58 11.39 2.82
N ALA A 51 -8.98 10.56 1.97
CA ALA A 51 -7.57 10.66 1.62
C ALA A 51 -7.44 11.20 0.18
N ALA A 52 -6.54 12.15 -0.05
CA ALA A 52 -6.23 12.71 -1.35
C ALA A 52 -4.79 12.37 -1.73
N LYS A 53 -4.61 11.51 -2.73
CA LYS A 53 -3.31 11.28 -3.38
C LYS A 53 -3.06 12.42 -4.37
N VAL A 54 -2.11 13.29 -4.02
CA VAL A 54 -1.73 14.47 -4.80
C VAL A 54 -0.51 14.11 -5.65
N ILE A 55 -0.68 14.05 -6.96
CA ILE A 55 0.35 13.68 -7.93
C ILE A 55 0.81 14.92 -8.68
N ASN A 56 2.12 15.19 -8.69
CA ASN A 56 2.67 16.35 -9.38
C ASN A 56 2.81 16.08 -10.89
N LYS A 57 2.11 16.85 -11.73
CA LYS A 57 2.11 16.66 -13.19
C LYS A 57 3.50 16.79 -13.80
N ARG A 58 4.34 17.71 -13.29
CA ARG A 58 5.70 17.91 -13.79
C ARG A 58 6.60 16.70 -13.51
N LEU A 59 6.42 16.05 -12.37
CA LEU A 59 7.16 14.83 -12.02
C LEU A 59 6.70 13.60 -12.85
N MET A 60 5.54 13.70 -13.48
CA MET A 60 4.97 12.66 -14.34
C MET A 60 5.22 12.90 -15.84
N ALA A 61 6.08 13.85 -16.20
CA ALA A 61 6.45 14.09 -17.59
C ALA A 61 6.99 12.81 -18.25
N GLY A 62 6.37 12.37 -19.36
CA GLY A 62 6.68 11.11 -20.05
C GLY A 62 6.09 9.85 -19.39
N ARG A 63 5.29 10.02 -18.32
CA ARG A 63 4.68 8.96 -17.50
C ARG A 63 3.19 9.20 -17.24
N GLU A 64 2.58 10.15 -17.95
CA GLU A 64 1.20 10.61 -17.77
C GLU A 64 0.19 9.48 -18.01
N HIS A 65 0.52 8.55 -18.90
CA HIS A 65 -0.28 7.35 -19.18
C HIS A 65 -0.48 6.48 -17.93
N MET A 66 0.46 6.43 -16.99
CA MET A 66 0.33 5.65 -15.76
C MET A 66 -0.77 6.22 -14.86
N VAL A 67 -0.86 7.54 -14.72
CA VAL A 67 -1.90 8.18 -13.89
C VAL A 67 -3.28 8.01 -14.50
N ARG A 68 -3.40 8.17 -15.83
CA ARG A 68 -4.68 7.92 -16.53
C ARG A 68 -5.15 6.49 -16.36
N ASN A 69 -4.22 5.55 -16.43
CA ASN A 69 -4.50 4.13 -16.21
C ASN A 69 -4.92 3.85 -14.75
N GLU A 70 -4.25 4.43 -13.74
CA GLU A 70 -4.66 4.33 -12.33
C GLU A 70 -6.11 4.82 -12.13
N ILE A 71 -6.46 5.98 -12.72
CA ILE A 71 -7.84 6.51 -12.69
C ILE A 71 -8.82 5.55 -13.36
N ALA A 72 -8.47 5.01 -14.54
CA ALA A 72 -9.35 4.11 -15.29
C ALA A 72 -9.59 2.79 -14.55
N VAL A 73 -8.53 2.22 -13.96
CA VAL A 73 -8.62 1.02 -13.12
C VAL A 73 -9.53 1.30 -11.93
N LEU A 74 -9.23 2.33 -11.13
CA LEU A 74 -10.01 2.65 -9.94
C LEU A 74 -11.48 2.88 -10.26
N LYS A 75 -11.79 3.66 -11.31
CA LYS A 75 -13.19 3.84 -11.76
C LYS A 75 -13.90 2.53 -12.08
N LYS A 76 -13.21 1.56 -12.65
CA LYS A 76 -13.78 0.26 -13.03
C LYS A 76 -14.03 -0.63 -11.80
N VAL A 77 -13.13 -0.63 -10.82
CA VAL A 77 -13.14 -1.64 -9.75
C VAL A 77 -13.55 -1.15 -8.37
N SER A 78 -13.42 0.14 -8.07
CA SER A 78 -13.43 0.62 -6.69
C SER A 78 -14.77 0.52 -5.97
N MET A 79 -15.87 0.29 -6.70
CA MET A 79 -17.22 0.15 -6.13
C MET A 79 -17.72 -1.30 -6.08
N GLY A 80 -17.00 -2.25 -6.66
CA GLY A 80 -17.50 -3.62 -6.82
C GLY A 80 -16.99 -4.63 -5.79
N HIS A 81 -16.09 -4.24 -4.89
CA HIS A 81 -15.56 -5.15 -3.87
C HIS A 81 -15.26 -4.45 -2.54
N ARG A 82 -15.70 -5.04 -1.42
CA ARG A 82 -15.57 -4.47 -0.08
C ARG A 82 -14.12 -4.27 0.40
N ASN A 83 -13.22 -5.12 -0.09
CA ASN A 83 -11.79 -5.12 0.23
C ASN A 83 -10.93 -4.33 -0.79
N ILE A 84 -11.54 -3.49 -1.63
CA ILE A 84 -10.83 -2.56 -2.52
C ILE A 84 -11.09 -1.14 -2.03
N LEU A 85 -10.05 -0.29 -2.03
CA LEU A 85 -10.19 1.10 -1.67
C LEU A 85 -11.08 1.87 -2.66
N THR A 86 -12.14 2.51 -2.16
CA THR A 86 -13.11 3.24 -2.99
C THR A 86 -12.51 4.55 -3.51
N LEU A 87 -12.57 4.78 -4.83
CA LEU A 87 -12.37 6.11 -5.41
C LEU A 87 -13.67 6.91 -5.28
N VAL A 88 -13.60 8.02 -4.57
CA VAL A 88 -14.73 8.92 -4.28
C VAL A 88 -14.81 10.01 -5.35
N ASP A 89 -13.67 10.59 -5.70
CA ASP A 89 -13.59 11.70 -6.64
C ASP A 89 -12.21 11.77 -7.28
N TYR A 90 -12.09 12.44 -8.42
CA TYR A 90 -10.80 12.76 -9.01
C TYR A 90 -10.90 14.09 -9.76
N PHE A 91 -9.88 14.93 -9.61
CA PHE A 91 -9.84 16.22 -10.28
C PHE A 91 -8.40 16.65 -10.53
N GLU A 92 -8.23 17.70 -11.32
CA GLU A 92 -6.92 18.23 -11.64
C GLU A 92 -6.87 19.74 -11.43
N THR A 93 -5.71 20.23 -11.03
CA THR A 93 -5.36 21.65 -11.08
C THR A 93 -4.34 21.87 -12.19
N MET A 94 -3.87 23.11 -12.34
CA MET A 94 -2.82 23.44 -13.31
C MET A 94 -1.57 22.54 -13.15
N ASN A 95 -1.19 22.24 -11.91
CA ASN A 95 0.08 21.57 -11.60
C ASN A 95 -0.07 20.15 -11.05
N ASN A 96 -1.25 19.76 -10.54
CA ASN A 96 -1.42 18.50 -9.82
C ASN A 96 -2.66 17.72 -10.28
N LEU A 97 -2.61 16.40 -10.11
CA LEU A 97 -3.75 15.49 -10.17
C LEU A 97 -4.11 15.05 -8.75
N TYR A 98 -5.40 14.92 -8.46
CA TYR A 98 -5.92 14.53 -7.16
C TYR A 98 -6.81 13.30 -7.33
N LEU A 99 -6.50 12.23 -6.60
CA LEU A 99 -7.36 11.07 -6.44
C LEU A 99 -7.88 11.07 -5.01
N VAL A 100 -9.18 11.25 -4.83
CA VAL A 100 -9.85 11.26 -3.54
C VAL A 100 -10.44 9.88 -3.28
N THR A 101 -10.03 9.23 -2.21
CA THR A 101 -10.48 7.90 -1.80
C THR A 101 -11.07 7.92 -0.41
N ASP A 102 -11.72 6.80 -0.04
CA ASP A 102 -12.01 6.54 1.38
C ASP A 102 -10.74 6.70 2.23
N LEU A 103 -10.90 7.24 3.44
CA LEU A 103 -9.83 7.35 4.42
C LEU A 103 -9.77 6.05 5.25
N ALA A 104 -8.66 5.32 5.12
CA ALA A 104 -8.39 4.14 5.95
C ALA A 104 -7.76 4.58 7.28
N LEU A 105 -8.47 4.39 8.39
CA LEU A 105 -8.06 4.81 9.74
C LEU A 105 -7.46 3.67 10.58
N GLY A 106 -7.62 2.42 10.14
CA GLY A 106 -7.19 1.24 10.89
C GLY A 106 -5.69 0.98 10.88
N GLY A 107 -4.94 1.73 10.06
CA GLY A 107 -3.50 1.58 9.89
C GLY A 107 -3.11 0.41 8.98
N GLU A 108 -1.81 0.16 8.91
CA GLU A 108 -1.23 -0.90 8.10
C GLU A 108 -1.45 -2.29 8.70
N LEU A 109 -1.39 -3.30 7.83
CA LEU A 109 -1.59 -4.70 8.17
C LEU A 109 -0.80 -5.15 9.41
N PHE A 110 0.50 -4.84 9.42
CA PHE A 110 1.41 -5.34 10.43
C PHE A 110 1.25 -4.65 11.79
N ASP A 111 1.07 -3.32 11.79
CA ASP A 111 0.81 -2.57 13.01
C ASP A 111 -0.45 -3.09 13.72
N ARG A 112 -1.45 -3.51 12.95
CA ARG A 112 -2.67 -4.13 13.47
C ARG A 112 -2.39 -5.48 14.14
N ILE A 113 -1.61 -6.34 13.49
CA ILE A 113 -1.22 -7.64 14.06
C ILE A 113 -0.48 -7.43 15.37
N CYS A 114 0.45 -6.46 15.42
CA CYS A 114 1.20 -6.16 16.64
C CYS A 114 0.34 -5.68 17.81
N ARG A 115 -0.81 -5.06 17.56
CA ARG A 115 -1.72 -4.59 18.62
C ARG A 115 -2.63 -5.69 19.17
N LYS A 116 -2.76 -6.83 18.49
CA LYS A 116 -3.53 -7.97 19.00
C LYS A 116 -2.89 -8.53 20.27
N GLY A 117 -3.72 -9.13 21.14
CA GLY A 117 -3.26 -9.88 22.30
C GLY A 117 -2.74 -11.29 21.95
N SER A 118 -3.30 -11.88 20.89
CA SER A 118 -2.87 -13.16 20.31
C SER A 118 -3.13 -13.15 18.81
N TYR A 119 -2.38 -13.95 18.06
CA TYR A 119 -2.50 -14.03 16.60
C TYR A 119 -2.23 -15.46 16.13
N TYR A 120 -3.22 -16.06 15.49
CA TYR A 120 -3.21 -17.46 15.10
C TYR A 120 -3.14 -17.63 13.59
N GLU A 121 -2.84 -18.85 13.14
CA GLU A 121 -2.86 -19.20 11.72
C GLU A 121 -4.21 -18.88 11.06
N THR A 122 -5.32 -19.02 11.78
CA THR A 122 -6.66 -18.64 11.30
C THR A 122 -6.80 -17.15 11.03
N ASP A 123 -6.19 -16.30 11.87
CA ASP A 123 -6.16 -14.85 11.63
C ASP A 123 -5.41 -14.53 10.34
N ALA A 124 -4.29 -15.23 10.09
CA ALA A 124 -3.52 -15.09 8.85
C ALA A 124 -4.34 -15.54 7.63
N ALA A 125 -5.01 -16.69 7.73
CA ALA A 125 -5.86 -17.23 6.67
C ALA A 125 -7.00 -16.27 6.32
N ASP A 126 -7.65 -15.62 7.30
CA ASP A 126 -8.72 -14.65 7.06
C ASP A 126 -8.22 -13.40 6.30
N LEU A 127 -7.02 -12.91 6.64
CA LEU A 127 -6.38 -11.79 5.95
C LEU A 127 -6.02 -12.15 4.51
N VAL A 128 -5.46 -13.34 4.31
CA VAL A 128 -5.12 -13.86 2.97
C VAL A 128 -6.39 -14.11 2.15
N ARG A 129 -7.46 -14.64 2.75
CA ARG A 129 -8.77 -14.84 2.11
C ARG A 129 -9.38 -13.53 1.63
N ALA A 130 -9.37 -12.49 2.46
CA ALA A 130 -9.84 -11.15 2.09
C ALA A 130 -9.03 -10.55 0.93
N THR A 131 -7.70 -10.72 0.97
CA THR A 131 -6.78 -10.28 -0.09
C THR A 131 -7.04 -11.03 -1.39
N LEU A 132 -7.14 -12.35 -1.34
CA LEU A 132 -7.45 -13.21 -2.48
C LEU A 132 -8.82 -12.90 -3.09
N SER A 133 -9.83 -12.61 -2.27
CA SER A 133 -11.17 -12.24 -2.75
C SER A 133 -11.11 -10.97 -3.60
N ALA A 134 -10.39 -9.95 -3.13
CA ALA A 134 -10.19 -8.72 -3.90
C ALA A 134 -9.37 -8.96 -5.16
N VAL A 135 -8.31 -9.76 -5.09
CA VAL A 135 -7.45 -10.06 -6.25
C VAL A 135 -8.18 -10.91 -7.29
N ALA A 136 -9.02 -11.87 -6.88
CA ALA A 136 -9.89 -12.61 -7.79
C ALA A 136 -10.83 -11.66 -8.53
N TYR A 137 -11.46 -10.73 -7.81
CA TYR A 137 -12.30 -9.70 -8.43
C TYR A 137 -11.52 -8.83 -9.43
N LEU A 138 -10.28 -8.40 -9.11
CA LEU A 138 -9.43 -7.67 -10.06
C LEU A 138 -9.12 -8.50 -11.30
N HIS A 139 -8.70 -9.76 -11.09
CA HIS A 139 -8.39 -10.70 -12.16
C HIS A 139 -9.59 -10.93 -13.08
N ASP A 140 -10.80 -11.08 -12.53
CA ASP A 140 -12.04 -11.25 -13.31
C ASP A 140 -12.36 -10.01 -14.17
N HIS A 141 -11.89 -8.83 -13.75
CA HIS A 141 -12.00 -7.58 -14.53
C HIS A 141 -10.80 -7.32 -15.46
N GLY A 142 -9.92 -8.31 -15.62
CA GLY A 142 -8.72 -8.22 -16.46
C GLY A 142 -7.66 -7.29 -15.86
N ILE A 143 -7.66 -7.03 -14.56
CA ILE A 143 -6.72 -6.13 -13.90
C ILE A 143 -5.69 -6.94 -13.10
N VAL A 144 -4.42 -6.57 -13.24
CA VAL A 144 -3.32 -7.08 -12.41
C VAL A 144 -2.81 -5.94 -11.52
N HIS A 145 -2.69 -6.19 -10.22
CA HIS A 145 -2.31 -5.18 -9.23
C HIS A 145 -0.83 -4.80 -9.33
N ARG A 146 0.06 -5.81 -9.42
CA ARG A 146 1.53 -5.72 -9.61
C ARG A 146 2.37 -5.14 -8.47
N ASP A 147 1.76 -4.55 -7.46
CA ASP A 147 2.47 -4.04 -6.27
C ASP A 147 1.79 -4.46 -4.97
N LEU A 148 1.37 -5.74 -4.88
CA LEU A 148 0.85 -6.26 -3.62
C LEU A 148 1.99 -6.41 -2.61
N LYS A 149 1.82 -5.75 -1.46
CA LYS A 149 2.74 -5.77 -0.33
C LYS A 149 2.01 -5.31 0.95
N PRO A 150 2.50 -5.64 2.16
CA PRO A 150 1.82 -5.29 3.41
C PRO A 150 1.49 -3.80 3.56
N GLU A 151 2.33 -2.90 3.04
CA GLU A 151 2.14 -1.44 3.07
C GLU A 151 0.90 -0.98 2.27
N ASN A 152 0.50 -1.78 1.27
CA ASN A 152 -0.68 -1.53 0.44
C ASN A 152 -1.93 -2.26 0.97
N LEU A 153 -1.85 -2.90 2.14
CA LEU A 153 -2.94 -3.58 2.81
C LEU A 153 -3.31 -2.82 4.09
N LEU A 154 -4.39 -2.06 4.01
CA LEU A 154 -4.81 -1.13 5.08
C LEU A 154 -6.11 -1.58 5.72
N PHE A 155 -6.29 -1.35 7.01
CA PHE A 155 -7.58 -1.55 7.65
C PHE A 155 -8.46 -0.32 7.52
N ARG A 156 -9.72 -0.52 7.12
CA ARG A 156 -10.69 0.56 6.94
C ARG A 156 -10.85 1.39 8.22
N THR A 157 -10.95 0.72 9.36
CA THR A 157 -11.22 1.33 10.66
C THR A 157 -10.39 0.67 11.79
N PRO A 158 -10.29 1.29 12.98
CA PRO A 158 -9.47 0.77 14.08
C PRO A 158 -10.08 -0.40 14.86
N GLU A 159 -11.28 -0.85 14.55
CA GLU A 159 -11.95 -1.97 15.25
C GLU A 159 -11.39 -3.34 14.84
N ASP A 160 -11.50 -4.33 15.72
CA ASP A 160 -10.87 -5.66 15.54
C ASP A 160 -11.44 -6.46 14.36
N ASN A 161 -12.68 -6.17 13.99
CA ASN A 161 -13.39 -6.76 12.85
C ASN A 161 -13.35 -5.89 11.59
N ALA A 162 -12.46 -4.89 11.53
CA ALA A 162 -12.36 -3.98 10.40
C ALA A 162 -11.99 -4.69 9.09
N ASP A 163 -12.53 -4.18 7.99
CA ASP A 163 -12.23 -4.70 6.67
C ASP A 163 -10.82 -4.34 6.22
N LEU A 164 -10.10 -5.34 5.74
CA LEU A 164 -8.84 -5.16 5.01
C LEU A 164 -9.14 -4.55 3.63
N LEU A 165 -8.36 -3.56 3.22
CA LEU A 165 -8.47 -2.85 1.96
C LEU A 165 -7.16 -2.96 1.20
N ILE A 166 -7.23 -3.36 -0.07
CA ILE A 166 -6.15 -3.18 -1.02
C ILE A 166 -6.14 -1.73 -1.48
N ALA A 167 -5.01 -1.07 -1.29
CA ALA A 167 -4.73 0.30 -1.69
C ALA A 167 -3.64 0.35 -2.77
N ASP A 168 -3.46 1.54 -3.35
CA ASP A 168 -2.43 1.90 -4.33
C ASP A 168 -2.40 1.09 -5.64
N PHE A 169 -3.21 1.54 -6.60
CA PHE A 169 -3.29 0.98 -7.95
C PHE A 169 -2.34 1.65 -8.95
N GLY A 170 -1.36 2.43 -8.47
CA GLY A 170 -0.47 3.24 -9.32
C GLY A 170 0.41 2.42 -10.28
N LEU A 171 0.61 1.13 -9.98
CA LEU A 171 1.35 0.20 -10.84
C LEU A 171 0.46 -0.86 -11.51
N SER A 172 -0.85 -0.83 -11.22
CA SER A 172 -1.81 -1.78 -11.77
C SER A 172 -1.99 -1.60 -13.28
N ARG A 173 -2.43 -2.63 -13.99
CA ARG A 173 -2.64 -2.57 -15.43
C ARG A 173 -3.86 -3.36 -15.86
N ILE A 174 -4.64 -2.80 -16.78
CA ILE A 174 -5.71 -3.51 -17.50
C ILE A 174 -5.03 -4.36 -18.59
N MET A 175 -5.29 -5.66 -18.59
CA MET A 175 -4.90 -6.57 -19.64
C MET A 175 -5.94 -6.47 -20.77
N ASP A 176 -5.50 -6.09 -21.97
CA ASP A 176 -6.31 -6.29 -23.18
C ASP A 176 -6.24 -7.77 -23.57
N GLU A 177 -7.39 -8.43 -23.68
CA GLU A 177 -7.51 -9.88 -23.94
C GLU A 177 -6.97 -10.28 -25.33
N GLU A 178 -6.82 -9.32 -26.25
CA GLU A 178 -6.39 -9.57 -27.63
C GLU A 178 -4.88 -9.40 -27.86
N GLN A 179 -4.14 -8.87 -26.88
CA GLN A 179 -2.70 -8.66 -27.02
C GLN A 179 -1.99 -9.26 -25.81
N PHE A 180 -1.29 -10.39 -26.06
CA PHE A 180 -0.28 -10.94 -25.17
C PHE A 180 0.81 -9.88 -24.94
N HIS A 181 0.56 -8.95 -24.03
CA HIS A 181 1.48 -7.89 -23.73
C HIS A 181 2.56 -8.42 -22.82
N VAL A 182 3.74 -8.63 -23.40
CA VAL A 182 4.98 -8.82 -22.69
C VAL A 182 5.26 -7.54 -21.88
N LEU A 183 4.77 -7.49 -20.65
CA LEU A 183 5.06 -6.42 -19.71
C LEU A 183 6.54 -6.55 -19.27
N THR A 184 7.39 -5.58 -19.63
CA THR A 184 8.86 -5.65 -19.40
C THR A 184 9.38 -4.67 -18.33
N THR A 185 8.51 -3.86 -17.73
CA THR A 185 8.91 -2.81 -16.78
C THR A 185 9.07 -3.36 -15.36
N THR A 186 10.28 -3.25 -14.81
CA THR A 186 10.60 -3.53 -13.40
C THR A 186 9.98 -2.44 -12.51
N CYS A 187 8.96 -2.78 -11.72
CA CYS A 187 8.30 -1.88 -10.76
C CYS A 187 7.89 -2.68 -9.51
N GLY A 188 7.96 -2.07 -8.32
CA GLY A 188 7.55 -2.65 -7.01
C GLY A 188 8.70 -2.78 -6.00
N THR A 189 8.42 -3.39 -4.84
CA THR A 189 9.43 -3.75 -3.82
C THR A 189 10.04 -5.13 -4.17
N PRO A 190 11.37 -5.28 -4.38
CA PRO A 190 11.98 -6.50 -4.93
C PRO A 190 11.57 -7.81 -4.26
N GLY A 191 11.51 -7.83 -2.93
CA GLY A 191 11.17 -9.03 -2.15
C GLY A 191 9.78 -9.62 -2.40
N TYR A 192 8.86 -8.88 -3.02
CA TYR A 192 7.51 -9.34 -3.37
C TYR A 192 7.33 -9.62 -4.87
N MET A 193 8.35 -9.33 -5.69
CA MET A 193 8.28 -9.51 -7.14
C MET A 193 8.43 -10.97 -7.55
N ALA A 194 7.64 -11.38 -8.55
CA ALA A 194 7.73 -12.71 -9.13
C ALA A 194 8.97 -12.86 -10.04
N PRO A 195 9.52 -14.08 -10.22
CA PRO A 195 10.71 -14.34 -11.03
C PRO A 195 10.62 -13.82 -12.47
N GLU A 196 9.44 -13.93 -13.09
CA GLU A 196 9.18 -13.49 -14.46
C GLU A 196 9.28 -11.97 -14.66
N ILE A 197 9.08 -11.17 -13.61
CA ILE A 197 9.26 -9.69 -13.66
C ILE A 197 10.73 -9.36 -13.91
N PHE A 198 11.65 -10.10 -13.29
CA PHE A 198 13.09 -9.93 -13.48
C PHE A 198 13.57 -10.45 -14.84
N LYS A 199 12.94 -11.54 -15.33
CA LYS A 199 13.26 -12.13 -16.64
C LYS A 199 12.69 -11.31 -17.81
N LYS A 200 11.82 -10.33 -17.55
CA LYS A 200 11.14 -9.49 -18.56
C LYS A 200 10.41 -10.32 -19.62
N THR A 201 9.94 -11.51 -19.26
CA THR A 201 9.28 -12.46 -20.17
C THR A 201 7.81 -12.14 -20.41
N GLY A 202 7.34 -10.99 -19.92
CA GLY A 202 5.92 -10.69 -19.83
C GLY A 202 5.33 -11.26 -18.57
N HIS A 203 4.48 -10.49 -17.93
CA HIS A 203 3.79 -10.88 -16.70
C HIS A 203 2.31 -10.55 -16.76
N GLY A 204 1.50 -11.32 -16.03
CA GLY A 204 0.05 -11.17 -15.95
C GLY A 204 -0.44 -11.53 -14.54
N LYS A 205 -1.70 -11.94 -14.42
CA LYS A 205 -2.35 -12.34 -13.15
C LYS A 205 -1.50 -13.19 -12.18
N PRO A 206 -0.66 -14.14 -12.62
CA PRO A 206 0.13 -14.96 -11.69
C PRO A 206 1.09 -14.17 -10.78
N VAL A 207 1.52 -12.96 -11.14
CA VAL A 207 2.47 -12.19 -10.29
C VAL A 207 1.85 -11.76 -8.97
N ASP A 208 0.54 -11.48 -8.96
CA ASP A 208 -0.18 -11.12 -7.75
C ASP A 208 -0.28 -12.33 -6.81
N ILE A 209 -0.39 -13.54 -7.36
CA ILE A 209 -0.40 -14.78 -6.57
C ILE A 209 0.97 -15.06 -5.93
N TRP A 210 2.06 -14.78 -6.64
CA TRP A 210 3.40 -14.85 -6.05
C TRP A 210 3.53 -13.88 -4.87
N ALA A 211 3.13 -12.62 -5.05
CA ALA A 211 3.16 -11.62 -3.99
C ALA A 211 2.32 -12.04 -2.78
N ILE A 212 1.13 -12.63 -2.99
CA ILE A 212 0.31 -13.22 -1.92
C ILE A 212 1.05 -14.37 -1.21
N GLY A 213 1.81 -15.20 -1.93
CA GLY A 213 2.66 -16.23 -1.33
C GLY A 213 3.72 -15.64 -0.39
N VAL A 214 4.39 -14.57 -0.82
CA VAL A 214 5.37 -13.83 0.00
C VAL A 214 4.71 -13.19 1.23
N ILE A 215 3.54 -12.55 1.05
CA ILE A 215 2.76 -11.96 2.15
C ILE A 215 2.32 -13.04 3.13
N THR A 216 1.85 -14.19 2.65
CA THR A 216 1.41 -15.31 3.50
C THR A 216 2.55 -15.86 4.33
N TYR A 217 3.71 -16.06 3.71
CA TYR A 217 4.92 -16.47 4.39
C TYR A 217 5.26 -15.49 5.53
N PHE A 218 5.29 -14.20 5.22
CA PHE A 218 5.54 -13.14 6.21
C PHE A 218 4.50 -13.11 7.34
N LEU A 219 3.21 -13.28 7.02
CA LEU A 219 2.14 -13.27 8.01
C LEU A 219 2.24 -14.44 9.00
N LEU A 220 2.87 -15.55 8.64
CA LEU A 220 2.96 -16.73 9.50
C LEU A 220 4.21 -16.73 10.38
N CYS A 221 5.30 -16.08 9.96
CA CYS A 221 6.59 -16.16 10.67
C CYS A 221 7.29 -14.81 10.91
N GLY A 222 6.83 -13.71 10.33
CA GLY A 222 7.35 -12.35 10.55
C GLY A 222 8.60 -11.96 9.74
N TYR A 223 9.01 -12.74 8.73
CA TYR A 223 10.09 -12.40 7.79
C TYR A 223 9.74 -12.84 6.37
N THR A 224 10.40 -12.29 5.35
CA THR A 224 10.14 -12.65 3.94
C THR A 224 10.95 -13.89 3.52
N PRO A 225 10.45 -14.73 2.60
CA PRO A 225 11.10 -15.99 2.18
C PRO A 225 12.46 -15.79 1.51
N PHE A 226 12.67 -14.65 0.84
CA PHE A 226 13.84 -14.39 0.01
C PHE A 226 14.81 -13.37 0.60
N ASP A 227 14.63 -12.98 1.87
CA ASP A 227 15.51 -12.01 2.52
C ASP A 227 16.97 -12.50 2.51
N ARG A 228 17.89 -11.64 2.07
CA ARG A 228 19.34 -11.90 1.98
C ARG A 228 20.11 -10.62 2.32
N ASP A 229 21.42 -10.75 2.53
CA ASP A 229 22.28 -9.61 2.89
C ASP A 229 22.45 -8.60 1.74
N SER A 230 22.31 -9.06 0.50
CA SER A 230 22.36 -8.20 -0.68
C SER A 230 21.14 -8.35 -1.60
N ASN A 231 20.77 -7.27 -2.28
CA ASN A 231 19.69 -7.27 -3.28
C ASN A 231 19.95 -8.27 -4.42
N LEU A 232 21.22 -8.52 -4.76
CA LEU A 232 21.59 -9.47 -5.82
C LEU A 232 21.30 -10.91 -5.38
N GLU A 233 21.65 -11.26 -4.14
CA GLU A 233 21.37 -12.58 -3.57
C GLU A 233 19.87 -12.78 -3.36
N GLU A 234 19.14 -11.76 -2.89
CA GLU A 234 17.67 -11.80 -2.80
C GLU A 234 17.06 -12.08 -4.18
N MET A 235 17.49 -11.34 -5.22
CA MET A 235 17.03 -11.57 -6.58
C MET A 235 17.37 -12.99 -7.08
N GLN A 236 18.57 -13.49 -6.80
CA GLN A 236 18.96 -14.86 -7.16
C GLN A 236 18.08 -15.90 -6.46
N ALA A 237 17.80 -15.70 -5.17
CA ALA A 237 16.92 -16.57 -4.40
C ALA A 237 15.50 -16.57 -4.97
N ILE A 238 14.95 -15.41 -5.33
CA ILE A 238 13.65 -15.29 -6.00
C ILE A 238 13.66 -16.10 -7.32
N LEU A 239 14.68 -15.92 -8.17
CA LEU A 239 14.73 -16.51 -9.51
C LEU A 239 14.66 -18.05 -9.54
N VAL A 240 15.12 -18.69 -8.46
CA VAL A 240 15.13 -20.16 -8.29
C VAL A 240 14.20 -20.63 -7.18
N ALA A 241 13.38 -19.72 -6.61
CA ALA A 241 12.53 -19.98 -5.45
C ALA A 241 13.28 -20.63 -4.27
N ASP A 242 14.48 -20.15 -3.95
CA ASP A 242 15.28 -20.57 -2.81
C ASP A 242 14.73 -19.99 -1.50
N TYR A 243 13.77 -20.70 -0.91
CA TYR A 243 13.25 -20.45 0.42
C TYR A 243 13.05 -21.78 1.15
N SER A 244 13.00 -21.73 2.48
CA SER A 244 12.74 -22.90 3.30
C SER A 244 11.97 -22.51 4.54
N PHE A 245 11.16 -23.42 5.08
CA PHE A 245 10.42 -23.22 6.33
C PHE A 245 11.35 -23.41 7.54
N THR A 246 12.40 -22.57 7.61
CA THR A 246 13.44 -22.62 8.64
C THR A 246 13.73 -21.23 9.21
N PRO A 247 14.13 -21.12 10.49
CA PRO A 247 14.32 -22.20 11.47
C PRO A 247 13.02 -22.88 11.92
N LEU A 248 13.09 -24.17 12.29
CA LEU A 248 11.92 -24.97 12.68
C LEU A 248 11.15 -24.35 13.86
N GLU A 249 11.82 -23.62 14.74
CA GLU A 249 11.20 -22.94 15.87
C GLU A 249 10.15 -21.90 15.44
N TYR A 250 10.31 -21.25 14.29
CA TYR A 250 9.35 -20.26 13.78
C TYR A 250 8.17 -20.91 13.05
N TRP A 251 8.36 -22.12 12.55
CA TRP A 251 7.38 -22.82 11.74
C TRP A 251 6.66 -23.93 12.50
N ARG A 252 7.08 -24.29 13.72
CA ARG A 252 6.50 -25.42 14.48
C ARG A 252 4.97 -25.32 14.60
N GLY A 253 4.46 -24.13 14.91
CA GLY A 253 3.03 -23.85 15.06
C GLY A 253 2.25 -23.68 13.75
N VAL A 254 2.91 -23.80 12.60
CA VAL A 254 2.31 -23.59 11.26
C VAL A 254 1.98 -24.94 10.62
N SER A 255 0.75 -25.08 10.13
CA SER A 255 0.26 -26.32 9.53
C SER A 255 0.95 -26.67 8.20
N ASN A 256 0.92 -27.96 7.86
CA ASN A 256 1.36 -28.41 6.53
C ASN A 256 0.48 -27.84 5.41
N SER A 257 -0.81 -27.58 5.68
CA SER A 257 -1.74 -26.99 4.71
C SER A 257 -1.32 -25.57 4.33
N ALA A 258 -0.91 -24.75 5.31
CA ALA A 258 -0.38 -23.40 5.08
C ALA A 258 0.92 -23.42 4.28
N ARG A 259 1.84 -24.33 4.64
CA ARG A 259 3.12 -24.50 3.91
C ARG A 259 2.88 -24.94 2.47
N GLU A 260 1.90 -25.82 2.23
CA GLU A 260 1.54 -26.26 0.88
C GLU A 260 0.90 -25.13 0.07
N PHE A 261 0.02 -24.33 0.68
CA PHE A 261 -0.53 -23.13 0.05
C PHE A 261 0.59 -22.18 -0.42
N ILE A 262 1.59 -21.91 0.44
CA ILE A 262 2.75 -21.09 0.10
C ILE A 262 3.50 -21.66 -1.11
N LYS A 263 3.77 -22.98 -1.12
CA LYS A 263 4.49 -23.63 -2.24
C LYS A 263 3.75 -23.47 -3.57
N ARG A 264 2.43 -23.64 -3.56
CA ARG A 264 1.59 -23.47 -4.76
C ARG A 264 1.54 -22.01 -5.24
N CYS A 265 1.65 -21.04 -4.33
CA CYS A 265 1.80 -19.63 -4.69
C CYS A 265 3.20 -19.29 -5.23
N LEU A 266 4.25 -19.82 -4.59
CA LEU A 266 5.66 -19.58 -4.94
C LEU A 266 6.19 -20.56 -6.01
N THR A 267 5.33 -20.98 -6.92
CA THR A 267 5.70 -21.79 -8.09
C THR A 267 6.35 -20.90 -9.15
N ILE A 268 7.56 -21.27 -9.59
CA ILE A 268 8.38 -20.46 -10.52
C ILE A 268 7.69 -20.32 -11.87
N ILE A 269 7.16 -21.41 -12.42
CA ILE A 269 6.54 -21.44 -13.74
C ILE A 269 5.15 -20.78 -13.64
N PRO A 270 4.91 -19.62 -14.28
CA PRO A 270 3.67 -18.86 -14.07
C PRO A 270 2.40 -19.59 -14.51
N SER A 271 2.51 -20.51 -15.48
CA SER A 271 1.39 -21.34 -15.95
C SER A 271 1.04 -22.51 -15.03
N GLU A 272 1.96 -22.90 -14.14
CA GLU A 272 1.75 -23.94 -13.12
C GLU A 272 1.40 -23.33 -11.76
N ARG A 273 1.70 -22.05 -11.57
CA ARG A 273 1.30 -21.27 -10.40
C ARG A 273 -0.22 -21.17 -10.36
N MET A 274 -0.78 -21.44 -9.19
CA MET A 274 -2.22 -21.42 -9.01
C MET A 274 -2.84 -20.06 -9.36
N THR A 275 -4.07 -20.08 -9.83
CA THR A 275 -4.90 -18.89 -10.05
C THR A 275 -5.50 -18.39 -8.72
N SER A 276 -6.05 -17.17 -8.73
CA SER A 276 -6.75 -16.60 -7.57
C SER A 276 -7.92 -17.46 -7.10
N HIS A 277 -8.67 -18.07 -8.02
CA HIS A 277 -9.84 -18.90 -7.70
C HIS A 277 -9.44 -20.27 -7.15
N GLU A 278 -8.37 -20.87 -7.69
CA GLU A 278 -7.77 -22.08 -7.11
C GLU A 278 -7.19 -21.80 -5.71
N ALA A 279 -6.63 -20.61 -5.49
CA ALA A 279 -6.13 -20.18 -4.18
C ALA A 279 -7.26 -19.99 -3.16
N LEU A 280 -8.38 -19.39 -3.56
CA LEU A 280 -9.58 -19.32 -2.73
C LEU A 280 -10.16 -20.70 -2.38
N SER A 281 -9.98 -21.68 -3.28
CA SER A 281 -10.47 -23.05 -3.09
C SER A 281 -9.49 -23.98 -2.37
N HIS A 282 -8.29 -23.49 -2.05
CA HIS A 282 -7.28 -24.28 -1.36
C HIS A 282 -7.74 -24.62 0.07
N PRO A 283 -7.56 -25.84 0.61
CA PRO A 283 -8.07 -26.22 1.94
C PRO A 283 -7.71 -25.24 3.05
N TRP A 284 -6.46 -24.76 3.07
CA TRP A 284 -6.00 -23.74 4.04
C TRP A 284 -6.84 -22.43 4.03
N ILE A 285 -7.38 -22.05 2.88
CA ILE A 285 -8.20 -20.85 2.70
C ILE A 285 -9.70 -21.18 2.74
N ALA A 286 -10.14 -22.28 2.13
CA ALA A 286 -11.55 -22.61 2.01
C ALA A 286 -12.14 -23.11 3.34
N ASP A 287 -11.39 -23.95 4.05
CA ASP A 287 -11.85 -24.51 5.31
C ASP A 287 -11.99 -23.37 6.35
N THR A 288 -12.92 -23.53 7.28
CA THR A 288 -13.05 -22.62 8.43
C THR A 288 -12.42 -23.36 9.60
N PRO A 289 -11.13 -23.14 9.91
CA PRO A 289 -10.53 -23.86 11.01
C PRO A 289 -11.14 -23.33 12.31
N VAL A 290 -11.34 -24.22 13.28
CA VAL A 290 -11.55 -23.79 14.67
C VAL A 290 -10.30 -23.00 15.10
N LYS A 291 -10.44 -21.97 15.95
CA LYS A 291 -9.30 -21.27 16.57
C LYS A 291 -8.53 -22.24 17.48
N GLU A 292 -7.78 -23.14 16.86
CA GLU A 292 -6.91 -24.13 17.49
C GLU A 292 -5.53 -23.95 16.86
N GLY A 293 -4.51 -23.85 17.69
CA GLY A 293 -3.14 -23.64 17.22
C GLY A 293 -2.27 -22.89 18.22
N GLU A 294 -0.99 -22.77 17.88
CA GLU A 294 -0.02 -22.00 18.65
C GLU A 294 -0.21 -20.50 18.38
N ASP A 295 -0.04 -19.65 19.40
CA ASP A 295 -0.01 -18.21 19.21
C ASP A 295 1.27 -17.82 18.46
N LEU A 296 1.12 -17.37 17.22
CA LEU A 296 2.22 -16.99 16.33
C LEU A 296 2.74 -15.58 16.65
N LEU A 297 2.01 -14.79 17.43
CA LEU A 297 2.33 -13.39 17.70
C LEU A 297 3.75 -13.16 18.26
N PRO A 298 4.26 -13.95 19.23
CA PRO A 298 5.61 -13.73 19.76
C PRO A 298 6.69 -13.88 18.69
N THR A 299 6.58 -14.91 17.85
CA THR A 299 7.49 -15.19 16.73
C THR A 299 7.43 -14.07 15.70
N VAL A 300 6.22 -13.70 15.27
CA VAL A 300 5.99 -12.65 14.26
C VAL A 300 6.53 -11.30 14.74
N LYS A 301 6.26 -10.91 15.98
CA LYS A 301 6.77 -9.65 16.57
C LYS A 301 8.30 -9.61 16.66
N LYS A 302 8.92 -10.70 17.15
CA LYS A 302 10.37 -10.80 17.31
C LYS A 302 11.08 -10.61 15.96
N ASN A 303 10.63 -11.34 14.94
CA ASN A 303 11.26 -11.34 13.63
C ASN A 303 11.04 -10.01 12.88
N PHE A 304 9.86 -9.40 13.02
CA PHE A 304 9.61 -8.10 12.40
C PHE A 304 10.41 -6.97 13.04
N ASN A 305 10.46 -6.89 14.38
CA ASN A 305 11.21 -5.84 15.06
C ASN A 305 12.69 -5.90 14.67
N ALA A 306 13.26 -7.11 14.58
CA ALA A 306 14.60 -7.30 14.07
C ALA A 306 14.75 -6.77 12.63
N ARG A 307 13.80 -7.09 11.74
CA ARG A 307 13.80 -6.63 10.35
C ARG A 307 13.68 -5.10 10.23
N ARG A 308 12.75 -4.48 10.96
CA ARG A 308 12.52 -3.03 10.94
C ARG A 308 13.72 -2.27 11.50
N THR A 309 14.31 -2.73 12.60
CA THR A 309 15.53 -2.16 13.16
C THR A 309 16.70 -2.24 12.17
N LEU A 310 16.83 -3.37 11.45
CA LEU A 310 17.84 -3.54 10.42
C LEU A 310 17.62 -2.60 9.22
N HIS A 311 16.40 -2.49 8.69
CA HIS A 311 16.08 -1.60 7.57
C HIS A 311 16.31 -0.14 7.94
N ALA A 312 15.86 0.29 9.12
CA ALA A 312 16.09 1.66 9.61
C ALA A 312 17.58 1.99 9.75
N ALA A 313 18.41 1.04 10.19
CA ALA A 313 19.86 1.21 10.26
C ALA A 313 20.48 1.33 8.85
N ILE A 314 20.06 0.49 7.89
CA ILE A 314 20.55 0.54 6.50
C ILE A 314 20.14 1.84 5.81
N ASP A 315 18.89 2.28 5.98
CA ASP A 315 18.38 3.52 5.38
C ASP A 315 19.05 4.75 5.98
N THR A 316 19.36 4.73 7.28
CA THR A 316 20.17 5.78 7.94
C THR A 316 21.57 5.85 7.31
N ILE A 317 22.22 4.71 7.10
CA ILE A 317 23.56 4.65 6.47
C ILE A 317 23.50 5.12 5.01
N ARG A 318 22.46 4.73 4.25
CA ARG A 318 22.24 5.21 2.87
C ARG A 318 21.99 6.71 2.84
N ALA A 319 21.19 7.26 3.75
CA ALA A 319 20.94 8.69 3.85
C ALA A 319 22.22 9.47 4.19
N ILE A 320 23.04 8.96 5.12
CA ILE A 320 24.36 9.54 5.44
C ILE A 320 25.28 9.50 4.22
N ASN A 321 25.30 8.39 3.47
CA ASN A 321 26.12 8.26 2.26
C ASN A 321 25.62 9.15 1.11
N GLN A 322 24.31 9.37 0.99
CA GLN A 322 23.73 10.32 0.05
C GLN A 322 24.03 11.77 0.45
N LEU A 323 24.03 12.10 1.74
CA LEU A 323 24.47 13.41 2.23
C LEU A 323 25.97 13.64 1.99
N ARG A 324 26.81 12.60 2.14
CA ARG A 324 28.23 12.65 1.79
C ARG A 324 28.48 12.76 0.29
N ALA A 325 27.69 12.09 -0.53
CA ALA A 325 27.75 12.19 -1.99
C ALA A 325 27.16 13.52 -2.52
N GLY A 326 26.20 14.10 -1.82
CA GLY A 326 25.58 15.40 -2.14
C GLY A 326 26.32 16.62 -1.57
N GLY A 327 27.28 16.42 -0.66
CA GLY A 327 28.11 17.49 -0.08
C GLY A 327 29.39 17.81 -0.85
N GLY A 328 29.66 17.11 -1.95
CA GLY A 328 30.88 17.25 -2.75
C GLY A 328 30.87 18.39 -3.76
N ALA A 329 30.41 19.59 -3.38
CA ALA A 329 30.55 20.80 -4.19
C ALA A 329 30.33 22.10 -3.39
N ALA A 330 31.15 22.36 -2.36
CA ALA A 330 31.50 23.72 -1.93
C ALA A 330 32.68 23.69 -0.95
N MET A 331 33.61 24.63 -1.17
CA MET A 331 34.74 25.02 -0.30
C MET A 331 36.07 24.26 -0.46
N ILE A 332 36.84 24.69 -1.47
CA ILE A 332 38.29 24.85 -1.34
C ILE A 332 38.54 26.34 -1.09
N HIS A 333 39.02 26.72 0.09
CA HIS A 333 40.21 27.57 0.22
C HIS A 333 40.76 27.56 1.67
N ASP A 334 42.08 27.37 1.70
CA ASP A 334 43.10 27.67 2.71
C ASP A 334 43.04 27.12 4.14
N GLY A 335 44.16 26.50 4.52
CA GLY A 335 44.43 25.98 5.84
C GLY A 335 45.53 26.74 6.58
N ALA A 336 45.63 26.46 7.88
CA ALA A 336 46.86 26.27 8.62
C ALA A 336 46.51 25.91 10.08
N SER A 337 47.19 24.87 10.58
CA SER A 337 47.48 24.52 11.98
C SER A 337 46.73 25.24 13.13
N ALA A 338 46.12 24.46 14.03
CA ALA A 338 46.69 24.13 15.36
C ALA A 338 45.60 23.78 16.40
N ARG A 339 45.84 22.63 17.07
CA ARG A 339 45.60 22.29 18.49
C ARG A 339 44.17 22.30 19.06
N ASP A 340 43.83 21.17 19.68
CA ASP A 340 42.80 21.01 20.71
C ASP A 340 42.86 22.12 21.77
N PRO A 341 41.70 22.57 22.26
CA PRO A 341 41.49 22.43 23.70
C PRO A 341 40.05 22.05 24.12
N ALA A 342 40.00 21.69 25.40
CA ALA A 342 38.89 21.16 26.18
C ALA A 342 37.64 22.04 26.32
N LYS A 343 36.54 21.33 26.65
CA LYS A 343 35.40 21.71 27.53
C LYS A 343 35.08 23.20 27.66
N ILE A 344 33.93 23.59 27.11
CA ILE A 344 33.12 24.68 27.64
C ILE A 344 31.70 24.15 27.86
N VAL A 345 31.28 24.23 29.12
CA VAL A 345 29.92 24.08 29.61
C VAL A 345 29.24 25.43 29.38
N GLU A 346 28.11 25.47 28.67
CA GLU A 346 27.20 26.60 28.79
C GLU A 346 25.73 26.17 28.62
N ASN A 347 24.94 26.58 29.60
CA ASN A 347 23.52 26.36 29.77
C ASN A 347 22.72 26.95 28.59
N SER A 348 21.82 26.16 28.03
CA SER A 348 20.68 26.67 27.27
C SER A 348 19.46 25.81 27.57
N ARG A 349 18.42 26.44 28.13
CA ARG A 349 17.14 25.81 28.50
C ARG A 349 16.46 25.27 27.23
N PRO A 350 15.89 24.05 27.23
CA PRO A 350 15.01 23.63 26.16
C PRO A 350 13.67 24.37 26.27
N VAL A 351 13.21 24.87 25.13
CA VAL A 351 11.84 25.33 24.91
C VAL A 351 10.98 24.07 24.76
N ASP A 352 9.89 23.99 25.51
CA ASP A 352 8.95 22.86 25.49
C ASP A 352 8.41 22.61 24.06
N GLU A 353 8.69 21.43 23.51
CA GLU A 353 7.93 20.87 22.41
C GLU A 353 6.74 20.11 23.01
N ASP A 354 5.53 20.62 22.78
CA ASP A 354 4.26 20.01 23.20
C ASP A 354 4.08 18.61 22.60
N VAL A 355 4.46 17.58 23.38
CA VAL A 355 4.10 16.18 23.14
C VAL A 355 2.69 15.96 23.69
N MET A 356 1.70 15.70 22.81
CA MET A 356 0.35 15.35 23.22
C MET A 356 0.28 13.89 23.71
N GLU A 357 0.10 13.70 25.02
CA GLU A 357 -0.36 12.43 25.62
C GLU A 357 -1.87 12.26 25.41
N LEU A 358 -2.26 11.12 24.81
CA LEU A 358 -3.65 10.67 24.66
C LEU A 358 -4.07 9.88 25.90
N ASP A 359 -5.25 10.16 26.45
CA ASP A 359 -5.81 9.35 27.53
C ASP A 359 -6.41 8.02 27.02
N SER A 360 -6.72 7.12 27.96
CA SER A 360 -7.20 5.76 27.72
C SER A 360 -8.55 5.66 26.98
N ARG A 361 -9.18 6.79 26.64
CA ARG A 361 -10.43 6.86 25.87
C ARG A 361 -10.26 7.58 24.52
N GLY A 362 -9.03 7.98 24.17
CA GLY A 362 -8.70 8.49 22.83
C GLY A 362 -9.19 9.90 22.54
N ASN A 363 -9.61 10.68 23.54
CA ASN A 363 -10.00 12.07 23.33
C ASN A 363 -8.80 13.00 23.54
N GLY A 364 -8.49 13.80 22.52
CA GLY A 364 -7.56 14.91 22.64
C GLY A 364 -8.14 15.98 23.57
N ARG A 365 -7.36 16.45 24.55
CA ARG A 365 -7.77 17.58 25.41
C ARG A 365 -8.11 18.78 24.52
N GLY A 366 -9.38 19.23 24.56
CA GLY A 366 -9.85 20.39 23.81
C GLY A 366 -11.30 20.34 23.31
N GLN A 367 -11.97 19.18 23.37
CA GLN A 367 -13.39 19.09 23.06
C GLN A 367 -14.22 19.22 24.35
N THR A 368 -15.15 20.17 24.38
CA THR A 368 -16.12 20.26 25.48
C THR A 368 -17.10 19.07 25.41
N GLU A 369 -17.60 18.59 26.55
CA GLU A 369 -18.57 17.48 26.60
C GLU A 369 -19.80 17.74 25.71
N GLU A 370 -20.14 19.00 25.51
CA GLU A 370 -21.23 19.44 24.66
C GLU A 370 -20.97 19.15 23.18
N MET A 371 -19.73 19.31 22.70
CA MET A 371 -19.33 18.96 21.33
C MET A 371 -19.37 17.46 21.09
N ILE A 372 -18.99 16.66 22.10
CA ILE A 372 -19.03 15.20 22.03
C ILE A 372 -20.49 14.72 21.94
N ARG A 373 -21.39 15.24 22.78
CA ARG A 373 -22.82 14.89 22.74
C ARG A 373 -23.50 15.32 21.44
N GLU A 374 -23.16 16.49 20.92
CA GLU A 374 -23.69 16.98 19.64
C GLU A 374 -23.21 16.11 18.46
N GLN A 375 -21.97 15.62 18.50
CA GLN A 375 -21.43 14.70 17.51
C GLN A 375 -22.11 13.32 17.58
N GLU A 376 -22.33 12.76 18.78
CA GLU A 376 -23.06 11.51 18.96
C GLU A 376 -24.53 11.62 18.53
N ARG A 377 -25.18 12.76 18.80
CA ARG A 377 -26.57 13.03 18.38
C ARG A 377 -26.70 13.02 16.86
N ARG A 378 -25.79 13.71 16.15
CA ARG A 378 -25.79 13.76 14.67
C ARG A 378 -25.54 12.40 14.03
N ILE A 379 -24.70 11.57 14.64
CA ILE A 379 -24.47 10.19 14.18
C ILE A 379 -25.76 9.36 14.31
N ARG A 380 -26.48 9.45 15.44
CA ARG A 380 -27.75 8.73 15.64
C ARG A 380 -28.85 9.21 14.69
N GLU A 381 -28.96 10.51 14.44
CA GLU A 381 -29.94 11.07 13.50
C GLU A 381 -29.67 10.63 12.06
N THR A 382 -28.39 10.58 11.67
CA THR A 382 -27.97 10.10 10.34
C THR A 382 -28.26 8.60 10.18
N GLN A 383 -28.00 7.80 11.22
CA GLN A 383 -28.34 6.38 11.22
C GLN A 383 -29.85 6.17 11.15
N ALA A 384 -30.66 6.90 11.92
CA ALA A 384 -32.12 6.79 11.90
C ALA A 384 -32.72 7.18 10.52
N GLY A 385 -32.17 8.21 9.86
CA GLY A 385 -32.61 8.64 8.53
C GLY A 385 -32.33 7.60 7.43
N LEU A 386 -31.23 6.86 7.53
CA LEU A 386 -30.86 5.81 6.57
C LEU A 386 -31.75 4.57 6.64
N TRP A 387 -32.36 4.28 7.80
CA TRP A 387 -33.24 3.12 7.99
C TRP A 387 -34.74 3.43 7.84
N GLY A 388 -35.13 4.71 7.74
CA GLY A 388 -36.52 5.15 7.60
C GLY A 388 -37.07 5.20 6.16
N GLN A 389 -36.21 5.11 5.13
CA GLN A 389 -36.60 5.24 3.72
C GLN A 389 -36.76 3.91 2.96
N ARG A 390 -36.78 2.77 3.68
CA ARG A 390 -37.19 1.48 3.11
C ARG A 390 -38.50 1.01 3.76
N ARG A 391 -39.62 1.60 3.33
CA ARG A 391 -40.93 0.95 3.25
C ARG A 391 -41.80 1.64 2.21
#